data_AF-A0A3B9DD49-F1
#
_entry.id   AF-A0A3B9DD49-F1
#
_cell.length_a   1.000
_cell.length_b   1.000
_cell.length_c   1.000
_cell.angle_alpha   90.00
_cell.angle_beta   90.00
_cell.angle_gamma   90.00
#
_symmetry.space_group_name_H-M   'P 1'
#
loop_
_entity.id
_entity.type
_entity.pdbx_description
1 polymer ?
#
loop_
_entity_poly.entity_id
_entity_poly.type
_entity_poly.pdbx_seq_one_letter_code
_entity_poly.pdbx_strand_id
1 'polypeptide(L)'
;DGDQMAVHVPLTLEAQLEARTLMMSTNNILAPANGEPIIVPSQDVVLGLYYMTRERVNAKGEGMVFADAKEVQRAYDTQQADLQARIKVRITDVTFRDDAENETKTEIVDTTVGRVLLFNIVPEGLPFSMVNQKMAKKPISQILNACYRNVGLKETVIFADQLMYTGYQFSTRSGSSIGVNDFVIPKEKAAIINQANSEVEEIENQFASGLVTQGEKYNKVIDIWSRANDIVAKSMMEGLSSEIVVNKEGE
;
A
#
# COMPACT_ATOMS: atom_id res chain seq x y z
N ASP A 1 2.20 -23.23 4.76
CA ASP A 1 1.94 -24.17 3.65
C ASP A 1 2.70 -25.49 3.79
N GLY A 2 3.81 -25.52 4.53
CA GLY A 2 4.55 -26.76 4.79
C GLY A 2 5.87 -26.84 4.03
N ASP A 3 6.37 -25.69 3.55
CA ASP A 3 7.64 -25.59 2.85
C ASP A 3 8.82 -26.04 3.73
N GLN A 4 9.78 -26.70 3.08
CA GLN A 4 11.00 -27.22 3.72
C GLN A 4 12.23 -26.52 3.13
N MET A 5 13.20 -26.17 3.98
CA MET A 5 14.47 -25.58 3.56
C MET A 5 15.64 -26.44 4.05
N ALA A 6 16.57 -26.75 3.15
CA ALA A 6 17.79 -27.48 3.49
C ALA A 6 18.85 -26.53 4.06
N VAL A 7 19.59 -26.98 5.08
CA VAL A 7 20.67 -26.22 5.71
C VAL A 7 22.00 -26.92 5.46
N HIS A 8 22.98 -26.17 4.96
CA HIS A 8 24.34 -26.65 4.70
C HIS A 8 25.33 -25.83 5.54
N VAL A 9 26.38 -26.48 6.05
CA VAL A 9 27.40 -25.83 6.87
C VAL A 9 28.71 -25.72 6.07
N PRO A 10 29.19 -24.50 5.75
CA PRO A 10 30.49 -24.34 5.10
C PRO A 10 31.62 -24.70 6.08
N LEU A 11 32.43 -25.69 5.72
CA LEU A 11 33.46 -26.24 6.61
C LEU A 11 34.80 -25.50 6.49
N THR A 12 35.24 -25.19 5.27
CA THR A 12 36.54 -24.55 5.04
C THR A 12 36.48 -23.06 5.33
N LEU A 13 37.62 -22.45 5.67
CA LEU A 13 37.70 -21.01 5.92
C LEU A 13 37.34 -20.22 4.66
N GLU A 14 37.74 -20.71 3.48
CA GLU A 14 37.41 -20.11 2.19
C GLU A 14 35.89 -20.10 1.96
N ALA A 15 35.21 -21.23 2.22
CA ALA A 15 33.77 -21.32 2.05
C ALA A 15 33.02 -20.47 3.09
N GLN A 16 33.53 -20.36 4.32
CA GLN A 16 32.95 -19.48 5.34
C GLN A 16 33.09 -18.00 4.96
N LEU A 17 34.26 -17.60 4.43
CA LEU A 17 34.49 -16.25 3.95
C LEU A 17 33.59 -15.94 2.75
N GLU A 18 33.51 -16.82 1.76
CA GLU A 18 32.65 -16.68 0.58
C GLU A 18 31.17 -16.54 0.98
N ALA A 19 30.69 -17.43 1.86
CA ALA A 19 29.32 -17.37 2.38
C ALA A 19 29.04 -16.02 3.06
N ARG A 20 30.03 -15.48 3.79
CA ARG A 20 29.89 -14.21 4.50
C ARG A 20 29.94 -13.00 3.57
N THR A 21 30.83 -12.99 2.59
CA THR A 21 31.09 -11.82 1.74
C THR A 21 30.17 -11.76 0.52
N LEU A 22 29.72 -12.90 -0.01
CA LEU A 22 28.92 -12.96 -1.24
C LEU A 22 27.50 -13.47 -0.98
N MET A 23 27.35 -14.55 -0.21
CA MET A 23 26.06 -15.23 -0.07
C MET A 23 25.18 -14.68 1.07
N MET A 24 25.69 -13.79 1.91
CA MET A 24 24.92 -13.22 3.02
C MET A 24 23.68 -12.47 2.50
N SER A 25 22.55 -12.65 3.16
CA SER A 25 21.26 -12.05 2.76
C SER A 25 21.34 -10.52 2.64
N THR A 26 22.09 -9.87 3.54
CA THR A 26 22.28 -8.41 3.55
C THR A 26 22.98 -7.87 2.31
N ASN A 27 23.70 -8.70 1.55
CA ASN A 27 24.35 -8.30 0.29
C ASN A 27 23.39 -8.44 -0.91
N ASN A 28 22.38 -9.29 -0.78
CA ASN A 28 21.51 -9.73 -1.87
C ASN A 28 20.12 -9.06 -1.78
N ILE A 29 20.11 -7.73 -1.74
CA ILE A 29 18.86 -6.95 -1.57
C ILE A 29 18.24 -6.46 -2.89
N LEU A 30 18.98 -6.54 -3.99
CA LEU A 30 18.50 -6.21 -5.34
C LEU A 30 18.37 -7.48 -6.19
N ALA A 31 17.38 -7.50 -7.06
CA ALA A 31 17.22 -8.56 -8.04
C ALA A 31 18.32 -8.45 -9.12
N PRO A 32 19.10 -9.52 -9.40
CA PRO A 32 20.16 -9.49 -10.41
C PRO A 32 19.67 -9.16 -11.83
N ALA A 33 18.39 -9.44 -12.13
CA ALA A 33 17.83 -9.27 -13.47
C ALA A 33 17.52 -7.82 -13.84
N ASN A 34 17.10 -6.99 -12.88
CA ASN A 34 16.59 -5.64 -13.16
C ASN A 34 17.08 -4.56 -12.18
N GLY A 35 17.80 -4.94 -11.12
CA GLY A 35 18.31 -4.01 -10.12
C GLY A 35 17.24 -3.39 -9.21
N GLU A 36 16.01 -3.92 -9.21
CA GLU A 36 14.96 -3.50 -8.27
C GLU A 36 15.11 -4.21 -6.92
N PRO A 37 14.72 -3.59 -5.80
CA PRO A 37 14.77 -4.24 -4.49
C PRO A 37 13.91 -5.50 -4.45
N ILE A 38 14.46 -6.62 -3.97
CA ILE A 38 13.73 -7.88 -3.76
C ILE A 38 13.18 -8.00 -2.33
N ILE A 39 13.77 -7.25 -1.40
CA ILE A 39 13.41 -7.22 0.03
C ILE A 39 12.18 -6.36 0.33
N VAL A 40 11.34 -6.09 -0.67
CA VAL A 40 10.14 -5.27 -0.49
C VAL A 40 9.16 -6.01 0.42
N PRO A 41 8.71 -5.41 1.52
CA PRO A 41 7.73 -6.04 2.39
C PRO A 41 6.46 -6.47 1.66
N SER A 42 5.81 -7.52 2.18
CA SER A 42 4.62 -8.11 1.59
C SER A 42 3.44 -8.13 2.57
N GLN A 43 2.24 -8.32 2.02
CA GLN A 43 1.00 -8.60 2.76
C GLN A 43 0.77 -7.66 3.95
N ASP A 44 0.83 -8.19 5.18
CA ASP A 44 0.43 -7.52 6.41
C ASP A 44 1.32 -6.31 6.74
N VAL A 45 2.60 -6.34 6.39
CA VAL A 45 3.49 -5.21 6.60
C VAL A 45 3.05 -4.03 5.74
N VAL A 46 2.71 -4.31 4.47
CA VAL A 46 2.20 -3.29 3.53
C VAL A 46 0.85 -2.77 4.02
N LEU A 47 -0.02 -3.64 4.54
CA LEU A 47 -1.31 -3.24 5.11
C LEU A 47 -1.13 -2.29 6.31
N GLY A 48 -0.22 -2.61 7.23
CA GLY A 48 0.08 -1.77 8.39
C GLY A 48 0.61 -0.39 8.00
N LEU A 49 1.59 -0.34 7.07
CA LEU A 49 2.14 0.91 6.56
C LEU A 49 1.09 1.73 5.79
N TYR A 50 0.26 1.08 4.99
CA TYR A 50 -0.84 1.73 4.28
C TYR A 50 -1.86 2.32 5.26
N TYR A 51 -2.26 1.56 6.27
CA TYR A 51 -3.18 2.01 7.31
C TYR A 51 -2.61 3.22 8.07
N MET A 52 -1.34 3.20 8.43
CA MET A 52 -0.69 4.30 9.15
C MET A 52 -0.60 5.58 8.31
N THR A 53 -0.37 5.46 7.00
CA THR A 53 -0.11 6.61 6.11
C THR A 53 -1.36 7.12 5.39
N ARG A 54 -2.50 6.44 5.55
CA ARG A 54 -3.81 6.89 5.09
C ARG A 54 -4.27 8.10 5.91
N GLU A 55 -5.00 8.99 5.26
CA GLU A 55 -5.68 10.11 5.92
C GLU A 55 -7.16 9.79 6.16
N ARG A 56 -7.71 10.35 7.24
CA ARG A 56 -9.11 10.26 7.60
C ARG A 56 -9.66 11.67 7.80
N VAL A 57 -10.85 11.92 7.27
CA VAL A 57 -11.58 13.16 7.47
C VAL A 57 -12.15 13.19 8.88
N ASN A 58 -12.10 14.34 9.55
CA ASN A 58 -12.63 14.59 10.88
C ASN A 58 -12.02 13.69 11.97
N ALA A 59 -10.73 13.39 11.84
CA ALA A 59 -10.01 12.62 12.83
C ALA A 59 -9.55 13.49 14.01
N LYS A 60 -9.39 12.88 15.18
CA LYS A 60 -8.98 13.60 16.39
C LYS A 60 -7.62 14.29 16.17
N GLY A 61 -7.54 15.58 16.45
CA GLY A 61 -6.33 16.38 16.23
C GLY A 61 -6.21 16.98 14.83
N GLU A 62 -7.25 16.92 14.00
CA GLU A 62 -7.25 17.55 12.69
C GLU A 62 -7.07 19.08 12.75
N GLY A 63 -6.09 19.56 11.98
CA GLY A 63 -5.70 20.96 11.88
C GLY A 63 -4.72 21.43 12.96
N MET A 64 -4.25 20.53 13.84
CA MET A 64 -3.18 20.86 14.78
C MET A 64 -1.86 21.17 14.05
N VAL A 65 -1.08 22.08 14.64
CA VAL A 65 0.23 22.48 14.15
C VAL A 65 1.28 22.04 15.15
N PHE A 66 2.30 21.32 14.68
CA PHE A 66 3.36 20.76 15.51
C PHE A 66 4.72 21.36 15.16
N ALA A 67 5.55 21.54 16.18
CA ALA A 67 6.86 22.13 16.10
C ALA A 67 7.91 21.18 15.50
N ASP A 68 7.81 19.88 15.78
CA ASP A 68 8.72 18.83 15.31
C ASP A 68 8.07 17.43 15.35
N ALA A 69 8.77 16.42 14.83
CA ALA A 69 8.28 15.03 14.83
C ALA A 69 8.17 14.40 16.24
N LYS A 70 8.93 14.88 17.23
CA LYS A 70 8.88 14.37 18.61
C LYS A 70 7.60 14.82 19.32
N GLU A 71 7.14 16.03 19.03
CA GLU A 71 5.86 16.54 19.51
C GLU A 71 4.69 15.74 18.93
N VAL A 72 4.76 15.38 17.65
CA VAL A 72 3.76 14.51 17.00
C VAL A 72 3.72 13.13 17.68
N GLN A 73 4.89 12.53 17.93
CA GLN A 73 5.00 11.27 18.68
C GLN A 73 4.32 11.36 20.04
N ARG A 74 4.61 12.41 20.82
CA ARG A 74 4.00 12.63 22.13
C ARG A 74 2.48 12.84 22.04
N ALA A 75 1.99 13.57 21.04
CA ALA A 75 0.57 13.78 20.82
C ALA A 75 -0.16 12.47 20.49
N TYR A 76 0.46 11.60 19.70
CA TYR A 76 -0.05 10.27 19.40
C TYR A 76 -0.05 9.36 20.63
N ASP A 77 1.07 9.31 21.37
CA ASP A 77 1.21 8.45 22.56
C ASP A 77 0.26 8.84 23.69
N THR A 78 -0.05 10.14 23.82
CA THR A 78 -1.05 10.67 24.77
C THR A 78 -2.49 10.61 24.24
N GLN A 79 -2.70 9.99 23.07
CA GLN A 79 -3.99 9.84 22.40
C GLN A 79 -4.70 11.18 22.11
N GLN A 80 -3.95 12.28 22.00
CA GLN A 80 -4.50 13.59 21.67
C GLN A 80 -4.69 13.80 20.16
N ALA A 81 -3.93 13.05 19.35
CA ALA A 81 -4.07 13.02 17.89
C ALA A 81 -4.24 11.57 17.40
N ASP A 82 -5.12 11.38 16.43
CA ASP A 82 -5.31 10.12 15.73
C ASP A 82 -4.22 9.91 14.67
N LEU A 83 -3.87 8.65 14.40
CA LEU A 83 -2.84 8.27 13.44
C LEU A 83 -3.09 8.85 12.04
N GLN A 84 -4.35 8.94 11.63
CA GLN A 84 -4.76 9.35 10.29
C GLN A 84 -5.19 10.83 10.23
N ALA A 85 -4.99 11.59 11.32
CA ALA A 85 -5.35 12.99 11.40
C ALA A 85 -4.46 13.86 10.51
N ARG A 86 -5.09 14.79 9.78
CA ARG A 86 -4.41 15.80 8.96
C ARG A 86 -3.86 16.90 9.84
N ILE A 87 -2.55 17.14 9.75
CA ILE A 87 -1.79 18.04 10.62
C ILE A 87 -0.81 18.86 9.79
N LYS A 88 -0.37 19.98 10.35
CA LYS A 88 0.78 20.74 9.86
C LYS A 88 1.96 20.49 10.78
N VAL A 89 3.11 20.13 10.23
CA VAL A 89 4.32 19.94 11.03
C VAL A 89 5.51 20.55 10.31
N ARG A 90 6.42 21.11 11.09
CA ARG A 90 7.73 21.53 10.59
C ARG A 90 8.65 20.31 10.51
N ILE A 91 9.08 19.98 9.30
CA ILE A 91 10.02 18.90 9.01
C ILE A 91 11.34 19.50 8.56
N THR A 92 12.44 18.92 9.04
CA THR A 92 13.80 19.25 8.61
C THR A 92 14.34 18.06 7.83
N ASP A 93 14.48 18.22 6.53
CA ASP A 93 15.05 17.23 5.62
C ASP A 93 16.54 17.52 5.42
N VAL A 94 17.33 16.45 5.41
CA VAL A 94 18.74 16.48 5.02
C VAL A 94 18.87 15.72 3.72
N THR A 95 19.30 16.40 2.65
CA THR A 95 19.56 15.75 1.36
C THR A 95 21.06 15.68 1.12
N PHE A 96 21.55 14.47 0.82
CA PHE A 96 22.92 14.27 0.36
C PHE A 96 23.02 14.66 -1.13
N ARG A 97 24.00 15.48 -1.46
CA ARG A 97 24.43 15.73 -2.85
C ARG A 97 25.82 15.15 -3.02
N ASP A 98 26.05 14.50 -4.16
CA ASP A 98 27.28 13.74 -4.44
C ASP A 98 28.57 14.60 -4.38
N ASP A 99 28.47 15.94 -4.43
CA ASP A 99 29.63 16.86 -4.52
C ASP A 99 29.53 18.13 -3.65
N ALA A 100 28.64 18.23 -2.65
CA ALA A 100 28.47 19.44 -1.83
C ALA A 100 28.14 19.17 -0.35
N GLU A 101 28.30 20.19 0.51
CA GLU A 101 27.81 20.15 1.90
C GLU A 101 26.32 19.77 1.94
N ASN A 102 25.95 18.97 2.95
CA ASN A 102 24.58 18.53 3.16
C ASN A 102 23.63 19.74 3.23
N GLU A 103 22.66 19.81 2.32
CA GLU A 103 21.62 20.84 2.37
C GLU A 103 20.55 20.43 3.39
N THR A 104 20.39 21.23 4.43
CA THR A 104 19.29 21.10 5.39
C THR A 104 18.15 22.03 4.98
N LYS A 105 16.99 21.48 4.62
CA LYS A 105 15.79 22.25 4.30
C LYS A 105 14.77 22.06 5.40
N THR A 106 14.33 23.16 6.01
CA THR A 106 13.23 23.14 6.99
C THR A 106 12.00 23.80 6.39
N GLU A 107 10.89 23.07 6.35
CA GLU A 107 9.62 23.57 5.82
C GLU A 107 8.43 23.07 6.65
N ILE A 108 7.32 23.81 6.60
CA ILE A 108 6.06 23.38 7.19
C ILE A 108 5.26 22.68 6.11
N VAL A 109 4.91 21.41 6.34
CA VAL A 109 4.25 20.55 5.37
C VAL A 109 2.90 20.08 5.89
N ASP A 110 1.91 20.03 5.01
CA ASP A 110 0.63 19.37 5.26
C ASP A 110 0.79 17.85 5.13
N THR A 111 0.50 17.13 6.21
CA THR A 111 0.70 15.67 6.28
C THR A 111 -0.24 15.01 7.30
N THR A 112 0.01 13.74 7.63
CA THR A 112 -0.70 13.02 8.69
C THR A 112 0.24 12.62 9.82
N VAL A 113 -0.31 12.41 11.02
CA VAL A 113 0.43 11.92 12.19
C VAL A 113 1.24 10.67 11.83
N GLY A 114 0.61 9.67 11.20
CA GLY A 114 1.27 8.41 10.87
C GLY A 114 2.39 8.52 9.83
N ARG A 115 2.32 9.47 8.88
CA ARG A 115 3.43 9.73 7.94
C ARG A 115 4.65 10.32 8.65
N VAL A 116 4.43 11.17 9.65
CA VAL A 116 5.51 11.72 10.47
C VAL A 116 6.13 10.64 11.35
N LEU A 117 5.32 9.77 11.95
CA LEU A 117 5.82 8.62 12.71
C LEU A 117 6.65 7.67 11.83
N LEU A 118 6.22 7.47 10.58
CA LEU A 118 6.98 6.69 9.61
C LEU A 118 8.30 7.37 9.23
N PHE A 119 8.33 8.70 9.13
CA PHE A 119 9.55 9.42 8.82
C PHE A 119 10.64 9.28 9.90
N ASN A 120 10.28 9.06 11.16
CA ASN A 120 11.25 8.84 12.23
C ASN A 120 12.15 7.61 12.02
N ILE A 121 11.72 6.63 11.22
CA ILE A 121 12.53 5.45 10.89
C ILE A 121 13.31 5.60 9.58
N VAL A 122 13.04 6.64 8.80
CA VAL A 122 13.69 6.88 7.51
C VAL A 122 15.09 7.43 7.76
N PRO A 123 16.12 6.88 7.10
CA PRO A 123 17.48 7.40 7.26
C PRO A 123 17.61 8.80 6.68
N GLU A 124 18.57 9.57 7.21
CA GLU A 124 18.98 10.85 6.64
C GLU A 124 19.39 10.67 5.16
N GLY A 125 19.12 11.68 4.32
CA GLY A 125 19.40 11.61 2.87
C GLY A 125 18.17 11.34 2.00
N LEU A 126 17.02 11.00 2.59
CA LEU A 126 15.76 10.81 1.89
C LEU A 126 14.77 11.94 2.20
N PRO A 127 14.15 12.55 1.17
CA PRO A 127 13.22 13.64 1.38
C PRO A 127 11.88 13.14 1.94
N PHE A 128 11.25 13.93 2.80
CA PHE A 128 9.95 13.62 3.41
C PHE A 128 8.85 13.41 2.36
N SER A 129 8.97 14.04 1.18
CA SER A 129 8.04 13.88 0.06
C SER A 129 7.85 12.43 -0.38
N MET A 130 8.83 11.55 -0.21
CA MET A 130 8.70 10.11 -0.52
C MET A 130 7.75 9.38 0.43
N VAL A 131 7.65 9.85 1.67
CA VAL A 131 6.80 9.30 2.74
C VAL A 131 5.45 10.00 2.79
N ASN A 132 5.34 11.23 2.26
CA ASN A 132 4.11 12.02 2.33
C ASN A 132 3.02 11.57 1.33
N GLN A 133 2.76 10.27 1.26
CA GLN A 133 1.77 9.63 0.40
C GLN A 133 1.25 8.35 1.05
N LYS A 134 0.24 7.72 0.45
CA LYS A 134 -0.26 6.41 0.90
C LYS A 134 0.78 5.35 0.56
N MET A 135 1.35 4.70 1.59
CA MET A 135 2.42 3.72 1.42
C MET A 135 1.87 2.35 1.03
N ALA A 136 1.53 2.22 -0.25
CA ALA A 136 1.25 0.93 -0.88
C ALA A 136 2.56 0.22 -1.31
N LYS A 137 2.46 -1.00 -1.83
CA LYS A 137 3.61 -1.83 -2.23
C LYS A 137 4.61 -1.10 -3.16
N LYS A 138 4.12 -0.34 -4.15
CA LYS A 138 4.97 0.36 -5.12
C LYS A 138 5.74 1.54 -4.51
N PRO A 139 5.10 2.48 -3.78
CA PRO A 139 5.82 3.50 -3.01
C PRO A 139 6.88 2.94 -2.04
N ILE A 140 6.57 1.82 -1.36
CA ILE A 140 7.52 1.16 -0.45
C ILE A 140 8.76 0.64 -1.22
N SER A 141 8.56 0.03 -2.39
CA SER A 141 9.68 -0.38 -3.24
C SER A 141 10.53 0.81 -3.71
N GLN A 142 9.87 1.92 -4.08
CA GLN A 142 10.56 3.14 -4.53
C GLN A 142 11.42 3.77 -3.44
N ILE A 143 10.93 3.87 -2.20
CA ILE A 143 11.71 4.45 -1.10
C ILE A 143 12.90 3.55 -0.71
N LEU A 144 12.74 2.21 -0.74
CA LEU A 144 13.85 1.29 -0.52
C LEU A 144 14.93 1.39 -1.61
N ASN A 145 14.52 1.53 -2.87
CA ASN A 145 15.46 1.74 -3.97
C ASN A 145 16.18 3.09 -3.85
N ALA A 146 15.47 4.16 -3.48
CA ALA A 146 16.07 5.46 -3.22
C ALA A 146 17.05 5.41 -2.04
N CYS A 147 16.70 4.72 -0.96
CA CYS A 147 17.58 4.49 0.19
C CYS A 147 18.90 3.83 -0.23
N TYR A 148 18.80 2.78 -1.05
CA TYR A 148 19.98 2.06 -1.53
C TYR A 148 20.90 2.95 -2.36
N ARG A 149 20.33 3.76 -3.25
CA ARG A 149 21.10 4.62 -4.16
C ARG A 149 21.72 5.82 -3.47
N ASN A 150 21.02 6.43 -2.52
CA ASN A 150 21.44 7.70 -1.91
C ASN A 150 22.23 7.51 -0.61
N VAL A 151 21.89 6.48 0.18
CA VAL A 151 22.44 6.28 1.54
C VAL A 151 23.35 5.05 1.59
N GLY A 152 23.07 4.04 0.75
CA GLY A 152 23.89 2.84 0.61
C GLY A 152 23.31 1.61 1.28
N LEU A 153 24.08 0.51 1.21
CA LEU A 153 23.61 -0.83 1.55
C LEU A 153 23.24 -1.00 3.03
N LYS A 154 24.13 -0.60 3.94
CA LYS A 154 23.98 -0.83 5.38
C LYS A 154 22.71 -0.17 5.92
N GLU A 155 22.51 1.12 5.62
CA GLU A 155 21.33 1.86 6.08
C GLU A 155 20.05 1.34 5.45
N THR A 156 20.10 0.85 4.20
CA THR A 156 18.93 0.23 3.56
C THR A 156 18.49 -1.05 4.25
N VAL A 157 19.43 -1.89 4.68
CA VAL A 157 19.12 -3.11 5.44
C VAL A 157 18.47 -2.76 6.77
N ILE A 158 19.05 -1.80 7.52
CA ILE A 158 18.49 -1.34 8.80
C ILE A 158 17.08 -0.76 8.57
N PHE A 159 16.92 0.06 7.53
CA PHE A 159 15.64 0.68 7.20
C PHE A 159 14.58 -0.35 6.81
N ALA A 160 14.93 -1.40 6.07
CA ALA A 160 14.02 -2.48 5.72
C ALA A 160 13.52 -3.24 6.96
N ASP A 161 14.40 -3.52 7.94
CA ASP A 161 14.01 -4.11 9.21
C ASP A 161 13.07 -3.19 10.01
N GLN A 162 13.40 -1.89 10.10
CA GLN A 162 12.54 -0.92 10.78
C GLN A 162 11.16 -0.78 10.12
N LEU A 163 11.10 -0.81 8.79
CA LEU A 163 9.85 -0.84 8.03
C LEU A 163 9.02 -2.09 8.35
N MET A 164 9.67 -3.25 8.42
CA MET A 164 9.03 -4.51 8.79
C MET A 164 8.44 -4.44 10.20
N TYR A 165 9.24 -4.03 11.20
CA TYR A 165 8.77 -3.93 12.58
C TYR A 165 7.62 -2.94 12.73
N THR A 166 7.75 -1.77 12.12
CA THR A 166 6.72 -0.73 12.13
C THR A 166 5.43 -1.23 11.46
N GLY A 167 5.55 -1.84 10.28
CA GLY A 167 4.39 -2.36 9.56
C GLY A 167 3.65 -3.44 10.34
N TYR A 168 4.34 -4.40 10.96
CA TYR A 168 3.69 -5.41 11.80
C TYR A 168 3.03 -4.81 13.05
N GLN A 169 3.70 -3.86 13.71
CA GLN A 169 3.17 -3.19 14.89
C GLN A 169 1.86 -2.45 14.57
N PHE A 170 1.84 -1.67 13.49
CA PHE A 170 0.65 -0.92 13.08
C PHE A 170 -0.41 -1.77 12.40
N SER A 171 -0.05 -2.88 11.77
CA SER A 171 -0.99 -3.89 11.28
C SER A 171 -1.76 -4.57 12.43
N THR A 172 -1.07 -4.89 13.52
CA THR A 172 -1.74 -5.43 14.72
C THR A 172 -2.63 -4.37 15.38
N ARG A 173 -2.15 -3.12 15.48
CA ARG A 173 -2.91 -2.00 16.08
C ARG A 173 -4.11 -1.56 15.26
N SER A 174 -4.10 -1.75 13.93
CA SER A 174 -5.26 -1.41 13.10
C SER A 174 -6.47 -2.27 13.42
N GLY A 175 -6.25 -3.47 14.00
CA GLY A 175 -7.32 -4.42 14.28
C GLY A 175 -8.07 -4.84 13.01
N SER A 176 -7.40 -4.78 11.85
CA SER A 176 -8.01 -5.12 10.57
C SER A 176 -8.46 -6.57 10.60
N SER A 177 -9.75 -6.76 10.34
CA SER A 177 -10.41 -8.07 10.28
C SER A 177 -11.30 -8.10 9.05
N ILE A 178 -11.83 -9.28 8.73
CA ILE A 178 -12.77 -9.48 7.65
C ILE A 178 -13.99 -10.22 8.15
N GLY A 179 -15.15 -9.60 7.97
CA GLY A 179 -16.47 -10.14 8.30
C GLY A 179 -17.33 -10.31 7.06
N VAL A 180 -18.42 -11.06 7.19
CA VAL A 180 -19.39 -11.25 6.09
C VAL A 180 -20.01 -9.94 5.62
N ASN A 181 -20.15 -8.96 6.52
CA ASN A 181 -20.74 -7.66 6.23
C ASN A 181 -19.82 -6.73 5.43
N ASP A 182 -18.53 -7.05 5.33
CA ASP A 182 -17.59 -6.29 4.50
C ASP A 182 -17.82 -6.57 3.00
N PHE A 183 -18.51 -7.67 2.67
CA PHE A 183 -18.92 -8.01 1.31
C PHE A 183 -20.26 -7.36 0.96
N VAL A 184 -20.22 -6.07 0.62
CA VAL A 184 -21.42 -5.31 0.23
C VAL A 184 -21.87 -5.72 -1.17
N ILE A 185 -23.06 -6.32 -1.25
CA ILE A 185 -23.69 -6.67 -2.53
C ILE A 185 -24.39 -5.41 -3.10
N PRO A 186 -24.11 -4.99 -4.34
CA PRO A 186 -24.75 -3.82 -4.93
C PRO A 186 -26.26 -4.07 -5.12
N LYS A 187 -27.08 -3.09 -4.75
CA LYS A 187 -28.56 -3.17 -4.86
C LYS A 187 -29.02 -3.34 -6.31
N GLU A 188 -28.25 -2.82 -7.25
CA GLU A 188 -28.52 -2.87 -8.70
C GLU A 188 -28.33 -4.25 -9.31
N LYS A 189 -27.65 -5.18 -8.61
CA LYS A 189 -27.33 -6.52 -9.12
C LYS A 189 -28.54 -7.25 -9.69
N ALA A 190 -29.67 -7.23 -8.99
CA ALA A 190 -30.89 -7.90 -9.43
C ALA A 190 -31.44 -7.30 -10.72
N ALA A 191 -31.38 -5.97 -10.87
CA ALA A 191 -31.83 -5.29 -12.08
C ALA A 191 -30.93 -5.62 -13.29
N ILE A 192 -29.61 -5.63 -13.09
CA ILE A 192 -28.64 -5.96 -14.15
C ILE A 192 -28.83 -7.41 -14.64
N ILE A 193 -29.02 -8.35 -13.72
CA ILE A 193 -29.26 -9.76 -14.07
C ILE A 193 -30.60 -9.91 -14.81
N ASN A 194 -31.65 -9.23 -14.37
CA ASN A 194 -32.95 -9.29 -15.03
C ASN A 194 -32.88 -8.72 -16.45
N GLN A 195 -32.17 -7.61 -16.65
CA GLN A 195 -31.94 -7.06 -17.99
C GLN A 195 -31.18 -8.03 -18.89
N ALA A 196 -30.10 -8.64 -18.39
CA ALA A 196 -29.34 -9.63 -19.16
C ALA A 196 -30.20 -10.86 -19.53
N ASN A 197 -31.05 -11.33 -18.61
CA ASN A 197 -31.99 -12.42 -18.89
C ASN A 197 -32.99 -12.05 -19.99
N SER A 198 -33.54 -10.83 -19.97
CA SER A 198 -34.43 -10.35 -21.05
C SER A 198 -33.72 -10.25 -22.39
N GLU A 199 -32.48 -9.75 -22.43
CA GLU A 199 -31.68 -9.71 -23.67
C GLU A 199 -31.41 -11.12 -24.22
N VAL A 200 -31.14 -12.10 -23.34
CA VAL A 200 -30.96 -13.51 -23.74
C VAL A 200 -32.26 -14.08 -24.31
N GLU A 201 -33.41 -13.82 -23.67
CA GLU A 201 -34.73 -14.27 -24.13
C GLU A 201 -35.06 -13.70 -25.53
N GLU A 202 -34.72 -12.44 -25.80
CA GLU A 202 -34.86 -11.86 -27.13
C GLU A 202 -34.01 -12.59 -28.19
N ILE A 203 -32.77 -12.96 -27.86
CA ILE A 203 -31.91 -13.75 -28.76
C ILE A 203 -32.45 -15.17 -28.95
N GLU A 204 -33.02 -15.79 -27.92
CA GLU A 204 -33.67 -17.10 -28.05
C GLU A 204 -34.87 -17.03 -29.00
N ASN A 205 -35.68 -15.98 -28.89
CA ASN A 205 -36.83 -15.76 -29.78
C ASN A 205 -36.41 -15.50 -31.23
N GLN A 206 -35.32 -14.75 -31.45
CA GLN A 206 -34.72 -14.57 -32.78
C GLN A 206 -34.24 -15.89 -33.38
N PHE A 207 -33.61 -16.75 -32.56
CA PHE A 207 -33.17 -18.07 -32.99
C PHE A 207 -34.35 -18.97 -33.34
N ALA A 208 -35.41 -19.00 -32.52
CA ALA A 208 -36.62 -19.77 -32.77
C ALA A 208 -37.33 -19.34 -34.06
N SER A 209 -37.24 -18.06 -34.42
CA SER A 209 -37.78 -17.50 -35.66
C SER A 209 -36.87 -17.70 -36.88
N GLY A 210 -35.69 -18.31 -36.70
CA GLY A 210 -34.71 -18.56 -37.78
C GLY A 210 -33.91 -17.33 -38.23
N LEU A 211 -33.91 -16.24 -37.46
CA LEU A 211 -33.20 -14.99 -37.79
C LEU A 211 -31.69 -15.06 -37.50
N VAL A 212 -31.25 -15.95 -36.60
CA VAL A 212 -29.85 -16.11 -36.21
C VAL A 212 -29.45 -17.58 -36.21
N THR A 213 -28.17 -17.85 -36.46
CA THR A 213 -27.62 -19.21 -36.41
C THR A 213 -27.27 -19.64 -34.98
N GLN A 214 -27.07 -20.94 -34.75
CA GLN A 214 -26.68 -21.47 -33.44
C GLN A 214 -25.34 -20.91 -32.94
N GLY A 215 -24.37 -20.71 -33.84
CA GLY A 215 -23.07 -20.14 -33.51
C GLY A 215 -23.17 -18.66 -33.11
N GLU A 216 -23.97 -17.88 -33.83
CA GLU A 216 -24.24 -16.48 -33.49
C GLU A 216 -25.00 -16.34 -32.18
N LYS A 217 -26.00 -17.20 -31.93
CA LYS A 217 -26.70 -17.26 -30.64
C LYS A 217 -25.69 -17.46 -29.50
N TYR A 218 -24.83 -18.46 -29.61
CA TYR A 218 -23.86 -18.79 -28.57
C TYR A 218 -22.93 -17.61 -28.26
N ASN A 219 -22.34 -17.00 -29.28
CA ASN A 219 -21.45 -15.85 -29.10
C ASN A 219 -22.17 -14.65 -28.49
N LYS A 220 -23.38 -14.31 -28.98
CA LYS A 220 -24.16 -13.19 -28.42
C LYS A 220 -24.55 -13.40 -26.96
N VAL A 221 -24.93 -14.61 -26.57
CA VAL A 221 -25.27 -14.93 -25.18
C VAL A 221 -24.03 -14.79 -24.28
N ILE A 222 -22.86 -15.25 -24.72
CA ILE A 222 -21.60 -15.03 -24.00
C ILE A 222 -21.31 -13.54 -23.84
N ASP A 223 -21.45 -12.76 -24.90
CA ASP A 223 -21.19 -11.32 -24.86
C ASP A 223 -22.12 -10.58 -23.88
N ILE A 224 -23.40 -10.96 -23.85
CA ILE A 224 -24.38 -10.40 -22.91
C ILE A 224 -23.98 -10.70 -21.47
N TRP A 225 -23.66 -11.97 -21.16
CA TRP A 225 -23.25 -12.37 -19.80
C TRP A 225 -21.91 -11.76 -19.39
N SER A 226 -20.94 -11.66 -20.31
CA SER A 226 -19.66 -11.00 -20.04
C SER A 226 -19.88 -9.53 -19.70
N ARG A 227 -20.69 -8.82 -20.49
CA ARG A 227 -21.01 -7.41 -20.26
C ARG A 227 -21.75 -7.21 -18.93
N ALA A 228 -22.74 -8.07 -18.64
CA ALA A 228 -23.49 -8.00 -17.38
C ALA A 228 -22.56 -8.22 -16.17
N ASN A 229 -21.62 -9.16 -16.27
CA ASN A 229 -20.61 -9.40 -15.23
C ASN A 229 -19.73 -8.16 -15.00
N ASP A 230 -19.24 -7.53 -16.07
CA ASP A 230 -18.42 -6.32 -15.97
C ASP A 230 -19.19 -5.15 -15.33
N ILE A 231 -20.47 -4.98 -15.66
CA ILE A 231 -21.34 -3.95 -15.07
C ILE A 231 -21.55 -4.22 -13.58
N VAL A 232 -21.84 -5.46 -13.19
CA VAL A 232 -22.00 -5.84 -11.77
C VAL A 232 -20.69 -5.60 -10.99
N ALA A 233 -19.54 -6.00 -11.56
CA ALA A 233 -18.24 -5.78 -10.95
C ALA A 233 -17.93 -4.30 -10.74
N LYS A 234 -18.27 -3.46 -11.73
CA LYS A 234 -18.11 -2.01 -11.64
C LYS A 234 -19.01 -1.39 -10.55
N SER A 235 -20.30 -1.74 -10.53
CA SER A 235 -21.25 -1.26 -9.51
C SER A 235 -20.82 -1.66 -8.09
N MET A 236 -20.28 -2.87 -7.92
CA MET A 236 -19.69 -3.32 -6.65
C MET A 236 -18.49 -2.47 -6.21
N MET A 237 -17.56 -2.17 -7.13
CA MET A 237 -16.38 -1.37 -6.82
C MET A 237 -16.74 0.08 -6.49
N GLU A 238 -17.68 0.68 -7.22
CA GLU A 238 -18.16 2.03 -6.94
C GLU A 238 -18.78 2.12 -5.54
N GLY A 239 -19.62 1.15 -5.17
CA GLY A 239 -20.25 1.09 -3.85
C GLY A 239 -19.30 0.83 -2.68
N LEU A 240 -18.16 0.16 -2.90
CA LEU A 240 -17.17 -0.15 -1.86
C LEU A 240 -16.05 0.90 -1.75
N SER A 241 -15.77 1.63 -2.82
CA SER A 241 -14.58 2.50 -2.90
C SER A 241 -14.68 3.79 -2.08
N SER A 242 -15.89 4.22 -1.73
CA SER A 242 -16.13 5.49 -1.04
C SER A 242 -17.12 5.31 0.11
N GLU A 243 -16.89 6.07 1.18
CA GLU A 243 -17.74 6.12 2.36
C GLU A 243 -18.14 7.58 2.61
N ILE A 244 -19.40 7.80 2.99
CA ILE A 244 -19.88 9.13 3.38
C ILE A 244 -19.41 9.38 4.82
N VAL A 245 -18.64 10.45 5.01
CA VAL A 245 -18.09 10.83 6.32
C VAL A 245 -18.48 12.26 6.61
N VAL A 246 -18.93 12.51 7.83
CA VAL A 246 -19.26 13.86 8.31
C VAL A 246 -17.97 14.63 8.58
N ASN A 247 -17.79 15.74 7.88
CA ASN A 247 -16.64 16.61 8.04
C ASN A 247 -16.68 17.39 9.38
N LYS A 248 -15.62 18.15 9.68
CA LYS A 248 -15.51 18.95 10.91
C LYS A 248 -16.60 20.04 11.03
N GLU A 249 -17.18 20.45 9.90
CA GLU A 249 -18.20 21.49 9.79
C GLU A 249 -19.63 20.92 9.88
N GLY A 250 -19.77 19.59 9.90
CA GLY A 250 -21.06 18.90 10.03
C GLY A 250 -21.72 18.50 8.71
N GLU A 251 -21.01 18.60 7.59
CA GLU A 251 -21.47 18.22 6.24
C GLU A 251 -21.01 16.82 5.82
#